data_AF-A0A2D5RTF2-F1
#
_entry.id   AF-A0A2D5RTF2-F1
#
_cell.length_a   1.000
_cell.length_b   1.000
_cell.length_c   1.000
_cell.angle_alpha   90.00
_cell.angle_beta   90.00
_cell.angle_gamma   90.00
#
_symmetry.space_group_name_H-M   'P 1'
#
loop_
_entity.id
_entity.type
_entity.pdbx_description
1 polymer ?
#
loop_
_entity_poly.entity_id
_entity_poly.type
_entity_poly.pdbx_seq_one_letter_code
_entity_poly.pdbx_strand_id
1 'polypeptide(L)' 'MTIAQFETMGLWLGLSVLYIFIVLAINDVLKKSQAPRFGRFFVWLVLFLSPLVFVIKTVVQYFLE' A
#
# COMPACT_ATOMS: atom_id res chain seq x y z
N MET A 1 20.13 -17.20 6.16
CA MET A 1 19.78 -15.81 5.84
C MET A 1 21.06 -15.00 5.82
N THR A 2 21.37 -14.37 4.69
CA THR A 2 22.46 -13.38 4.64
C THR A 2 22.00 -12.08 5.32
N ILE A 3 22.95 -11.21 5.69
CA ILE A 3 22.62 -9.89 6.27
C ILE A 3 21.70 -9.10 5.33
N ALA A 4 21.97 -9.12 4.03
CA ALA A 4 21.14 -8.47 3.01
C ALA A 4 19.70 -9.00 2.95
N GLN A 5 19.49 -10.31 3.14
CA GLN A 5 18.14 -10.89 3.18
C GLN A 5 17.36 -10.42 4.43
N PHE A 6 18.05 -10.32 5.57
CA PHE A 6 17.46 -9.82 6.80
C PHE A 6 17.07 -8.34 6.68
N GLU A 7 17.95 -7.50 6.12
CA GLU A 7 17.67 -6.08 5.84
C GLU A 7 16.48 -5.92 4.90
N THR A 8 16.44 -6.70 3.82
CA THR A 8 15.34 -6.69 2.85
C THR A 8 14.02 -7.08 3.53
N MET A 9 14.00 -8.18 4.30
CA MET A 9 12.81 -8.59 5.06
C MET A 9 12.35 -7.54 6.06
N GLY A 10 13.27 -6.93 6.82
CA GLY A 10 12.96 -5.86 7.76
C GLY A 10 12.36 -4.64 7.08
N LEU A 11 12.88 -4.29 5.90
CA LEU A 11 12.39 -3.16 5.10
C LEU A 11 10.97 -3.44 4.56
N TRP A 12 10.72 -4.63 4.02
CA TRP A 12 9.38 -5.05 3.60
C TRP A 12 8.37 -5.09 4.75
N LEU A 13 8.77 -5.62 5.91
CA LEU A 13 7.92 -5.64 7.11
C LEU A 13 7.63 -4.23 7.62
N GLY A 14 8.64 -3.38 7.72
CA GLY A 14 8.49 -1.99 8.16
C GLY A 14 7.56 -1.20 7.25
N LEU A 15 7.75 -1.30 5.92
CA LEU A 15 6.87 -0.68 4.93
C LEU A 15 5.45 -1.23 5.01
N SER A 16 5.28 -2.54 5.20
CA SER A 16 3.96 -3.17 5.31
C SER A 16 3.20 -2.69 6.54
N VAL A 17 3.87 -2.62 7.69
CA VAL A 17 3.29 -2.09 8.94
C VAL A 17 2.92 -0.61 8.77
N LEU A 18 3.81 0.19 8.20
CA LEU A 18 3.54 1.61 7.90
C LEU A 18 2.32 1.77 6.98
N TYR A 19 2.24 0.96 5.93
CA TYR A 19 1.11 0.99 4.99
C TYR A 19 -0.21 0.67 5.70
N ILE A 20 -0.23 -0.32 6.58
CA ILE A 20 -1.41 -0.64 7.41
C ILE A 20 -1.81 0.56 8.28
N PHE A 21 -0.85 1.23 8.93
CA PHE A 21 -1.15 2.44 9.70
C PHE A 21 -1.75 3.55 8.85
N ILE A 22 -1.28 3.74 7.61
CA ILE A 22 -1.86 4.70 6.66
C ILE A 22 -3.31 4.32 6.32
N VAL A 23 -3.59 3.06 6.01
CA VAL A 23 -4.95 2.60 5.71
C VAL A 23 -5.88 2.85 6.91
N LEU A 24 -5.42 2.53 8.11
CA LEU A 24 -6.19 2.76 9.33
C LEU A 24 -6.45 4.25 9.58
N ALA A 25 -5.42 5.10 9.43
CA ALA A 25 -5.54 6.54 9.60
C ALA A 25 -6.50 7.16 8.58
N ILE A 26 -6.42 6.74 7.31
CA ILE A 26 -7.35 7.19 6.27
C ILE A 26 -8.77 6.74 6.59
N ASN A 27 -8.98 5.49 6.99
CA ASN A 27 -10.31 5.01 7.36
C ASN A 27 -10.91 5.81 8.53
N ASP A 28 -10.09 6.16 9.52
CA ASP A 28 -10.50 7.01 10.63
C ASP A 28 -10.87 8.42 10.16
N VAL A 29 -10.03 9.05 9.32
CA VAL A 29 -10.31 10.37 8.72
C VAL A 29 -11.59 10.35 7.88
N LEU A 30 -11.81 9.30 7.09
CA LEU A 30 -13.02 9.16 6.26
C LEU A 30 -14.29 9.04 7.10
N LYS A 31 -14.22 8.37 8.26
CA LYS A 31 -15.33 8.28 9.22
C LYS A 31 -15.57 9.62 9.91
N LYS A 32 -14.51 10.28 10.37
CA LYS A 32 -14.58 11.55 11.11
C LYS A 32 -15.01 12.74 10.24
N SER A 33 -14.58 12.78 8.99
CA SER A 33 -14.88 13.86 8.04
C SER A 33 -16.31 13.83 7.48
N GLN A 34 -17.11 12.80 7.78
CA GLN A 34 -18.42 12.56 7.13
C GLN A 34 -18.37 12.68 5.60
N ALA A 35 -17.26 12.22 4.99
CA ALA A 35 -17.00 12.45 3.57
C ALA A 35 -18.12 11.84 2.71
N PRO A 36 -18.58 12.54 1.65
CA PRO A 36 -19.58 12.01 0.74
C PRO A 36 -19.13 10.68 0.14
N ARG A 37 -20.08 9.80 -0.21
CA ARG A 37 -19.79 8.45 -0.71
C ARG A 37 -18.82 8.45 -1.91
N PHE A 38 -18.92 9.47 -2.76
CA PHE A 38 -18.03 9.68 -3.90
C PHE A 38 -16.58 9.98 -3.48
N GLY A 39 -16.36 10.87 -2.50
CA GLY A 39 -15.01 11.20 -2.02
C GLY A 39 -14.32 9.99 -1.37
N ARG A 40 -15.07 9.18 -0.62
CA ARG A 40 -14.56 7.92 -0.06
C ARG A 40 -14.08 6.95 -1.14
N PHE A 41 -14.81 6.84 -2.25
CA PHE A 41 -14.42 5.98 -3.36
C PHE A 41 -13.05 6.37 -3.96
N PHE A 42 -12.82 7.66 -4.22
CA PHE A 42 -11.54 8.13 -4.77
C PHE A 42 -10.37 7.94 -3.82
N VAL A 43 -10.59 8.14 -2.51
CA VAL A 43 -9.56 7.91 -1.50
C VAL A 43 -9.15 6.45 -1.46
N TRP A 44 -10.11 5.52 -1.49
CA TRP A 44 -9.81 4.09 -1.57
C TRP A 44 -9.17 3.69 -2.90
N LEU A 45 -9.61 4.27 -4.02
CA LEU A 45 -9.02 4.02 -5.34
C LEU A 45 -7.56 4.44 -5.38
N VAL A 46 -7.23 5.67 -4.95
CA VAL A 46 -5.86 6.19 -4.99
C VAL A 46 -4.95 5.47 -4.00
N LEU A 47 -5.49 5.07 -2.84
CA LEU A 47 -4.76 4.30 -1.83
C LEU A 47 -4.29 2.96 -2.40
N PHE A 48 -5.18 2.21 -3.06
CA PHE A 48 -4.84 0.94 -3.68
C PHE A 48 -4.06 1.07 -4.98
N LEU A 49 -4.11 2.21 -5.66
CA LEU A 49 -3.37 2.44 -6.89
C LEU A 49 -1.86 2.26 -6.71
N SER A 50 -1.33 2.70 -5.57
CA SER A 50 0.10 2.63 -5.27
C SER A 50 0.64 1.19 -5.21
N PRO A 51 0.10 0.28 -4.37
CA PRO A 51 0.53 -1.13 -4.41
C PRO A 51 0.14 -1.83 -5.71
N LEU A 52 -0.95 -1.45 -6.38
CA LEU A 52 -1.36 -2.06 -7.66
C LEU A 52 -0.29 -1.85 -8.74
N VAL A 53 0.26 -0.63 -8.86
CA VAL A 53 1.34 -0.34 -9.81
C VAL A 53 2.60 -1.16 -9.48
N PHE A 54 2.91 -1.31 -8.19
CA PHE A 54 4.04 -2.13 -7.75
C PHE A 54 3.87 -3.61 -8.14
N VAL A 55 2.66 -4.16 -7.97
CA VAL A 55 2.33 -5.53 -8.38
C VAL A 55 2.42 -5.67 -9.90
N ILE A 56 1.85 -4.75 -10.67
CA ILE A 56 1.91 -4.77 -12.14
C ILE A 56 3.37 -4.74 -12.61
N LYS A 57 4.21 -3.86 -12.06
CA LYS A 57 5.64 -3.81 -12.41
C LYS A 57 6.33 -5.15 -12.14
N THR A 58 6.06 -5.76 -11.00
CA THR A 58 6.66 -7.05 -10.61
C THR A 58 6.21 -8.19 -11.53
N VAL A 59 4.91 -8.23 -11.85
CA VAL A 59 4.32 -9.24 -12.74
C VAL A 59 4.83 -9.08 -14.17
N VAL A 60 4.81 -7.87 -14.72
CA VAL A 60 5.29 -7.58 -16.07
C VAL A 60 6.76 -7.94 -16.20
N GLN A 61 7.59 -7.61 -15.20
CA GLN A 61 9.00 -7.99 -15.19
C GLN A 61 9.18 -9.52 -15.26
N TYR A 62 8.35 -10.30 -14.56
CA TYR A 62 8.42 -11.77 -14.59
C TYR A 62 7.96 -12.40 -15.92
N PHE A 63 7.10 -11.73 -16.69
CA PHE A 63 6.56 -12.25 -17.95
C PHE A 63 7.31 -11.75 -19.20
N LEU A 64 7.97 -10.59 -19.14
CA LEU A 64 8.74 -10.03 -20.26
C LEU A 64 10.24 -10.35 -20.21
N GLU A 65 10.78 -10.76 -19.06
CA GLU A 65 12.11 -11.38 -18.92
C GLU A 65 12.03 -12.91 -19.10
#